data_AF-T1HF43-F1
#
_entry.id   AF-T1HF43-F1
#
_cell.length_a   1.000
_cell.length_b   1.000
_cell.length_c   1.000
_cell.angle_alpha   90.00
_cell.angle_beta   90.00
_cell.angle_gamma   90.00
#
_symmetry.space_group_name_H-M   'P 1'
#
loop_
_entity.id
_entity.type
_entity.pdbx_description
1 polymer ?
#
loop_
_entity_poly.entity_id
_entity_poly.type
_entity_poly.pdbx_seq_one_letter_code
_entity_poly.pdbx_strand_id
1 'polypeptide(L)'
;DELNGQKTGRVVPTYLRPDGSLDYDQLYEDCEETNISMESQGSVVTHLLSQVKIGMDLTKVVLPTFILERRSLLEMYADYFAHPDMFVRIADQPTERERMVQVVQWYLCSYHAGRKSTVAKKPYNPILGEIFQCYWDLNRTDIGVEETEQQSLIADGPVPWCHGNQLTFIAEQVSHHPPISAFYAEHYNKRISFNAHVWTKSKFLGLSIGVHNIGCGIIDVIDHNEQYVVTFPNGYGRSILTVPWIELGGTVTINCEKTGYKAVLEFLTKPFYGGKKHRITGEIYGPSDKKPFLNINGEWNGVMEAKWADGKSEQFANINNLEIIRKNVRPIENQEENESRKLWREVTAGLRLNNVSHASNAKCALEHKQRMEAQQRKELGIPWETKLFQLDADDNWTYIKPLADRLSNTSRVNR
;
A
#
# COMPACT_ATOMS: atom_id res chain seq x y z
N ASP A 1 -2.02 52.51 34.40
CA ASP A 1 -2.59 51.21 34.76
C ASP A 1 -3.54 50.71 33.70
N GLU A 2 -2.99 50.08 32.67
CA GLU A 2 -3.66 49.11 31.80
C GLU A 2 -2.59 48.57 30.85
N LEU A 3 -1.98 47.45 31.23
CA LEU A 3 -0.99 46.72 30.42
C LEU A 3 -1.56 45.34 30.09
N ASN A 4 -1.96 45.24 28.83
CA ASN A 4 -2.26 44.05 28.03
C ASN A 4 -1.79 42.71 28.60
N GLY A 5 -2.75 41.89 29.04
CA GLY A 5 -2.56 40.45 29.21
C GLY A 5 -2.49 39.75 27.85
N GLN A 6 -1.28 39.50 27.35
CA GLN A 6 -1.05 38.48 26.32
C GLN A 6 -1.37 37.11 26.92
N LYS A 7 -2.56 36.57 26.61
CA LYS A 7 -2.85 35.15 26.79
C LYS A 7 -1.95 34.37 25.82
N THR A 8 -0.85 33.83 26.33
CA THR A 8 -0.11 32.74 25.69
C THR A 8 -1.00 31.50 25.73
N GLY A 9 -1.88 31.37 24.74
CA GLY A 9 -2.58 30.11 24.50
C GLY A 9 -1.54 29.04 24.20
N ARG A 10 -1.26 28.15 25.16
CA ARG A 10 -0.56 26.89 24.88
C ARG A 10 -1.40 26.17 23.84
N VAL A 11 -0.90 26.10 22.60
CA VAL A 11 -1.43 25.18 21.60
C VAL A 11 -1.24 23.78 22.20
N VAL A 12 -2.34 23.17 22.63
CA VAL A 12 -2.33 21.77 23.08
C VAL A 12 -1.96 20.94 21.84
N PRO A 13 -0.91 20.12 21.89
CA PRO A 13 -0.59 19.24 20.77
C PRO A 13 -1.82 18.38 20.43
N THR A 14 -2.13 18.28 19.13
CA THR A 14 -3.35 17.61 18.60
C THR A 14 -3.48 16.14 18.98
N TYR A 15 -2.39 15.53 19.46
CA TYR A 15 -2.30 14.13 19.87
C TYR A 15 -2.48 13.89 21.38
N LEU A 16 -2.91 14.89 22.15
CA LEU A 16 -3.28 14.71 23.56
C LEU A 16 -4.79 14.76 23.73
N ARG A 17 -5.34 13.75 24.42
CA ARG A 17 -6.73 13.73 24.87
C ARG A 17 -6.94 14.78 25.98
N PRO A 18 -8.19 15.20 26.28
CA PRO A 18 -8.47 16.17 27.34
C PRO A 18 -7.98 15.77 28.74
N ASP A 19 -7.80 14.47 29.00
CA ASP A 19 -7.28 13.92 30.25
C ASP A 19 -5.74 13.89 30.31
N GLY A 20 -5.05 14.35 29.26
CA GLY A 20 -3.59 14.36 29.14
C GLY A 20 -2.97 13.05 28.65
N SER A 21 -3.79 12.03 28.37
CA SER A 21 -3.31 10.79 27.74
C SER A 21 -3.05 10.98 26.24
N LEU A 22 -2.23 10.09 25.66
CA LEU A 22 -1.95 10.12 24.22
C LEU A 22 -3.15 9.62 23.42
N ASP A 23 -3.56 10.41 22.43
CA ASP A 23 -4.46 9.97 21.38
C ASP A 23 -3.65 9.23 20.31
N TYR A 24 -3.57 7.91 20.44
CA TYR A 24 -2.79 7.10 19.51
C TYR A 24 -3.29 7.17 18.07
N ASP A 25 -4.59 7.38 17.85
CA ASP A 25 -5.16 7.45 16.50
C ASP A 25 -4.64 8.70 15.77
N GLN A 26 -4.60 9.85 16.45
CA GLN A 26 -4.06 11.10 15.90
C GLN A 26 -2.57 11.00 15.52
N LEU A 27 -1.79 10.13 16.19
CA LEU A 27 -0.37 9.93 15.86
C LEU A 27 -0.17 9.35 14.45
N TYR A 28 -1.18 8.65 13.90
CA TYR A 28 -1.19 8.08 12.55
C TYR A 28 -1.77 9.02 11.49
N GLU A 29 -2.69 9.90 11.88
CA GLU A 29 -3.39 10.82 10.96
C GLU A 29 -2.58 12.09 10.64
N ASP A 30 -1.68 12.51 11.52
CA ASP A 30 -0.84 13.68 11.30
C ASP A 30 0.16 13.52 10.13
N CYS A 31 -0.16 14.15 9.00
CA CYS A 31 0.65 14.16 7.78
C CYS A 31 2.00 14.89 7.90
N GLU A 32 2.18 15.76 8.90
CA GLU A 32 3.45 16.45 9.13
C GLU A 32 4.49 15.47 9.68
N GLU A 33 5.27 14.87 8.79
CA GLU A 33 6.47 14.16 9.19
C GLU A 33 7.55 15.16 9.61
N THR A 34 7.76 15.32 10.92
CA THR A 34 8.98 15.94 11.44
C THR A 34 10.17 15.12 10.96
N ASN A 35 10.96 15.69 10.06
CA ASN A 35 12.18 15.07 9.59
C ASN A 35 13.22 15.13 10.73
N ILE A 36 13.48 13.99 11.37
CA ILE A 36 14.67 13.84 12.22
C ILE A 36 15.87 14.01 11.29
N SER A 37 16.69 15.04 11.52
CA SER A 37 17.81 15.36 10.64
C SER A 37 18.81 14.20 10.60
N MET A 38 18.97 13.59 9.42
CA MET A 38 19.97 12.54 9.16
C MET A 38 21.40 13.02 9.43
N GLU A 39 21.66 14.33 9.33
CA GLU A 39 22.99 14.92 9.59
C GLU A 39 23.41 14.72 11.05
N SER A 40 22.45 14.77 11.99
CA SER A 40 22.72 14.50 13.41
C SER A 40 23.03 13.02 13.70
N GLN A 41 22.72 12.12 12.75
CA GLN A 41 22.85 10.66 12.88
C GLN A 41 23.82 10.05 11.86
N GLY A 42 24.65 10.87 11.19
CA GLY A 42 25.55 10.42 10.12
C GLY A 42 26.55 9.33 10.56
N SER A 43 26.97 9.33 11.82
CA SER A 43 27.84 8.28 12.39
C SER A 43 27.16 6.92 12.46
N VAL A 44 25.87 6.86 12.78
CA VAL A 44 25.07 5.62 12.84
C VAL A 44 24.88 5.04 11.44
N VAL A 45 24.56 5.90 10.46
CA VAL A 45 24.41 5.49 9.05
C VAL A 45 25.74 4.97 8.50
N THR A 46 26.84 5.68 8.76
CA THR A 46 28.18 5.26 8.32
C THR A 46 28.60 3.94 8.96
N HIS A 47 28.31 3.74 10.25
CA HIS A 47 28.60 2.49 10.95
C HIS A 47 27.78 1.32 10.39
N LEU A 48 26.50 1.51 10.08
CA LEU A 48 25.68 0.48 9.46
C LEU A 48 26.17 0.13 8.04
N LEU A 49 26.61 1.15 7.29
CA LEU A 49 27.11 0.96 5.93
C LEU A 49 28.47 0.28 5.88
N SER A 50 29.31 0.43 6.91
CA SER A 50 30.58 -0.32 7.00
C SER A 50 30.38 -1.82 7.25
N GLN A 51 29.19 -2.24 7.70
CA GLN A 51 28.85 -3.65 7.95
C GLN A 51 28.30 -4.37 6.71
N VAL A 52 27.96 -3.65 5.63
CA VAL A 52 27.34 -4.23 4.43
C VAL A 52 28.27 -4.23 3.23
N LYS A 53 28.20 -5.30 2.42
CA LYS A 53 28.94 -5.44 1.16
C LYS A 53 27.99 -5.34 -0.03
N ILE A 54 28.49 -4.84 -1.17
CA ILE A 54 27.70 -4.79 -2.40
C ILE A 54 27.19 -6.20 -2.74
N GLY A 55 25.89 -6.31 -3.04
CA GLY A 55 25.19 -7.56 -3.31
C GLY A 55 24.63 -8.27 -2.07
N MET A 56 24.95 -7.80 -0.86
CA MET A 56 24.46 -8.39 0.38
C MET A 56 22.93 -8.24 0.51
N ASP A 57 22.29 -9.30 1.02
CA ASP A 57 20.88 -9.30 1.41
C ASP A 57 20.70 -8.49 2.69
N LEU A 58 19.82 -7.49 2.64
CA LEU A 58 19.59 -6.54 3.74
C LEU A 58 18.51 -6.99 4.73
N THR A 59 17.84 -8.12 4.50
CA THR A 59 16.80 -8.65 5.41
C THR A 59 17.34 -8.95 6.82
N LYS A 60 18.64 -9.19 6.96
CA LYS A 60 19.32 -9.47 8.24
C LYS A 60 19.99 -8.25 8.87
N VAL A 61 19.92 -7.08 8.22
CA VAL A 61 20.54 -5.85 8.71
C VAL A 61 19.50 -5.03 9.45
N VAL A 62 19.77 -4.73 10.72
CA VAL A 62 18.87 -3.90 11.53
C VAL A 62 19.06 -2.44 11.13
N LEU A 63 18.07 -1.89 10.43
CA LEU A 63 18.06 -0.49 10.05
C LEU A 63 17.72 0.42 11.25
N PRO A 64 18.26 1.65 11.32
CA PRO A 64 18.04 2.53 12.46
C PRO A 64 16.57 2.98 12.55
N THR A 65 16.05 3.12 13.77
CA THR A 65 14.64 3.44 14.00
C THR A 65 14.20 4.78 13.41
N PHE A 66 15.11 5.77 13.34
CA PHE A 66 14.79 7.12 12.83
C PHE A 66 14.54 7.17 11.31
N ILE A 67 14.90 6.14 10.54
CA ILE A 67 14.59 6.07 9.10
C ILE A 67 13.26 5.35 8.83
N LEU A 68 12.53 4.98 9.87
CA LEU A 68 11.26 4.30 9.74
C LEU A 68 10.12 5.29 9.46
N GLU A 69 9.21 4.88 8.60
CA GLU A 69 7.93 5.52 8.39
C GLU A 69 6.95 5.07 9.49
N ARG A 70 6.05 5.95 9.91
CA ARG A 70 5.08 5.71 11.01
C ARG A 70 3.89 4.83 10.58
N ARG A 71 4.16 3.74 9.87
CA ARG A 71 3.14 2.75 9.45
C ARG A 71 3.77 1.42 9.09
N SER A 72 2.97 0.36 9.20
CA SER A 72 3.33 -0.98 8.73
C SER A 72 3.35 -1.06 7.21
N LEU A 73 4.11 -2.01 6.66
CA LEU A 73 4.05 -2.33 5.23
C LEU A 73 2.64 -2.77 4.81
N LEU A 74 1.88 -3.45 5.71
CA LEU A 74 0.50 -3.83 5.44
C LEU A 74 -0.41 -2.61 5.22
N GLU A 75 -0.24 -1.57 6.04
CA GLU A 75 -0.95 -0.30 5.89
C GLU A 75 -0.51 0.46 4.64
N MET A 76 0.76 0.34 4.24
CA MET A 76 1.29 0.94 3.01
C MET A 76 0.64 0.32 1.75
N TYR A 77 0.34 -0.98 1.74
CA TYR A 77 -0.36 -1.61 0.62
C TYR A 77 -1.78 -1.04 0.42
N ALA A 78 -2.45 -0.67 1.52
CA ALA A 78 -3.74 0.01 1.44
C ALA A 78 -3.65 1.38 0.75
N ASP A 79 -2.52 2.08 0.81
CA ASP A 79 -2.35 3.39 0.16
C ASP A 79 -2.37 3.31 -1.37
N TYR A 80 -2.15 2.13 -1.95
CA TYR A 80 -2.34 1.93 -3.39
C TYR A 80 -3.82 2.00 -3.82
N PHE A 81 -4.75 2.02 -2.87
CA PHE A 81 -6.17 2.32 -3.08
C PHE A 81 -6.54 3.76 -2.73
N ALA A 82 -5.59 4.70 -2.79
CA ALA A 82 -5.86 6.14 -2.62
C ALA A 82 -6.82 6.75 -3.64
N HIS A 83 -7.02 6.07 -4.78
CA HIS A 83 -8.03 6.37 -5.81
C HIS A 83 -9.01 5.20 -5.92
N PRO A 84 -9.80 4.94 -4.86
CA PRO A 84 -10.72 3.81 -4.82
C PRO A 84 -11.88 3.99 -5.81
N ASP A 85 -12.21 5.24 -6.16
CA ASP A 85 -13.17 5.60 -7.21
C ASP A 85 -12.71 5.11 -8.60
N MET A 86 -11.42 5.25 -8.91
CA MET A 86 -10.83 4.77 -10.16
C MET A 86 -10.81 3.24 -10.22
N PHE A 87 -10.58 2.59 -9.08
CA PHE A 87 -10.62 1.12 -8.98
C PHE A 87 -12.02 0.60 -9.31
N VAL A 88 -13.06 1.10 -8.62
CA VAL A 88 -14.42 0.58 -8.82
C VAL A 88 -14.98 0.92 -10.20
N ARG A 89 -14.52 2.02 -10.82
CA ARG A 89 -14.91 2.44 -12.17
C ARG A 89 -14.48 1.44 -13.25
N ILE A 90 -13.54 0.54 -12.95
CA ILE A 90 -13.18 -0.58 -13.84
C ILE A 90 -14.44 -1.41 -14.17
N ALA A 91 -15.26 -1.72 -13.17
CA ALA A 91 -16.48 -2.51 -13.37
C ALA A 91 -17.56 -1.76 -14.18
N ASP A 92 -17.49 -0.44 -14.24
CA ASP A 92 -18.47 0.39 -14.95
C ASP A 92 -18.13 0.58 -16.44
N GLN A 93 -16.93 0.21 -16.90
CA GLN A 93 -16.55 0.42 -18.30
C GLN A 93 -17.25 -0.58 -19.24
N PRO A 94 -17.90 -0.11 -20.33
CA PRO A 94 -18.77 -0.97 -21.12
C PRO A 94 -17.99 -1.96 -22.01
N THR A 95 -16.85 -1.54 -22.58
CA THR A 95 -16.06 -2.40 -23.47
C THR A 95 -14.82 -2.98 -22.79
N GLU A 96 -14.37 -4.16 -23.25
CA GLU A 96 -13.13 -4.82 -22.78
C GLU A 96 -11.92 -3.89 -22.93
N ARG A 97 -11.88 -3.12 -24.02
CA ARG A 97 -10.86 -2.11 -24.29
C ARG A 97 -10.84 -1.02 -23.23
N GLU A 98 -11.98 -0.44 -22.91
CA GLU A 98 -12.10 0.64 -21.91
C GLU A 98 -11.80 0.10 -20.50
N ARG A 99 -12.25 -1.12 -20.17
CA ARG A 99 -11.87 -1.78 -18.90
C ARG A 99 -10.36 -1.93 -18.77
N MET A 100 -9.66 -2.42 -19.81
CA MET A 100 -8.19 -2.53 -19.79
C MET A 100 -7.52 -1.17 -19.62
N VAL A 101 -7.99 -0.12 -20.31
CA VAL A 101 -7.47 1.24 -20.15
C VAL A 101 -7.68 1.75 -18.72
N GLN A 102 -8.85 1.51 -18.13
CA GLN A 102 -9.17 1.92 -16.77
C GLN A 102 -8.35 1.16 -15.72
N VAL A 103 -8.07 -0.13 -15.92
CA VAL A 103 -7.15 -0.93 -15.09
C VAL A 103 -5.77 -0.30 -15.09
N VAL A 104 -5.22 0.01 -16.28
CA VAL A 104 -3.90 0.66 -16.41
C VAL A 104 -3.90 2.04 -15.76
N GLN A 105 -4.99 2.80 -15.92
CA GLN A 105 -5.12 4.15 -15.35
C GLN A 105 -5.11 4.12 -13.82
N TRP A 106 -5.94 3.27 -13.20
CA TRP A 106 -5.95 3.07 -11.75
C TRP A 106 -4.56 2.66 -11.26
N TYR A 107 -3.99 1.62 -11.87
CA TYR A 107 -2.70 1.06 -11.47
C TYR A 107 -1.57 2.10 -11.48
N LEU A 108 -1.48 2.93 -12.53
CA LEU A 108 -0.47 3.99 -12.62
C LEU A 108 -0.72 5.13 -11.63
N CYS A 109 -1.98 5.44 -11.31
CA CYS A 109 -2.35 6.48 -10.35
C CYS A 109 -2.26 6.03 -8.88
N SER A 110 -2.03 4.75 -8.60
CA SER A 110 -1.90 4.23 -7.23
C SER A 110 -0.57 4.57 -6.55
N TYR A 111 0.53 4.67 -7.29
CA TYR A 111 1.88 4.64 -6.69
C TYR A 111 2.32 5.92 -5.98
N HIS A 112 1.74 7.08 -6.32
CA HIS A 112 2.12 8.34 -5.68
C HIS A 112 1.70 8.41 -4.20
N ALA A 113 0.57 7.79 -3.86
CA ALA A 113 0.03 7.78 -2.50
C ALA A 113 0.86 6.94 -1.53
N GLY A 114 1.68 6.02 -2.04
CA GLY A 114 2.69 5.33 -1.26
C GLY A 114 3.79 6.25 -0.70
N ARG A 115 3.83 7.54 -1.08
CA ARG A 115 4.88 8.49 -0.67
C ARG A 115 4.31 9.73 0.00
N LYS A 116 4.32 9.75 1.34
CA LYS A 116 3.93 10.93 2.12
C LYS A 116 5.01 12.02 2.16
N SER A 117 6.27 11.68 1.86
CA SER A 117 7.42 12.58 1.94
C SER A 117 8.38 12.40 0.75
N THR A 118 9.15 13.45 0.44
CA THR A 118 10.25 13.40 -0.54
C THR A 118 11.44 12.58 -0.03
N VAL A 119 11.58 12.46 1.30
CA VAL A 119 12.60 11.66 1.95
C VAL A 119 12.13 10.21 2.04
N ALA A 120 12.94 9.30 1.51
CA ALA A 120 12.67 7.88 1.60
C ALA A 120 12.78 7.38 3.04
N LYS A 121 11.67 6.87 3.56
CA LYS A 121 11.61 6.13 4.82
C LYS A 121 11.17 4.70 4.54
N LYS A 122 11.47 3.81 5.48
CA LYS A 122 11.10 2.40 5.39
C LYS A 122 9.90 2.12 6.30
N PRO A 123 8.81 1.50 5.81
CA PRO A 123 7.72 1.07 6.69
C PRO A 123 8.19 0.00 7.69
N TYR A 124 7.41 -0.18 8.76
CA TYR A 124 7.64 -1.28 9.69
C TYR A 124 7.58 -2.62 8.94
N ASN A 125 8.51 -3.52 9.26
CA ASN A 125 8.48 -4.87 8.72
C ASN A 125 7.41 -5.65 9.48
N PRO A 126 6.32 -6.12 8.85
CA PRO A 126 5.25 -6.73 9.59
C PRO A 126 5.71 -8.02 10.28
N ILE A 127 5.17 -8.29 11.47
CA ILE A 127 5.40 -9.57 12.14
C ILE A 127 4.45 -10.63 11.60
N LEU A 128 4.83 -11.90 11.73
CA LEU A 128 3.98 -13.02 11.32
C LEU A 128 2.60 -12.95 12.01
N GLY A 129 1.53 -13.01 11.22
CA GLY A 129 0.16 -12.91 11.73
C GLY A 129 -0.33 -11.50 12.02
N GLU A 130 0.49 -10.47 11.76
CA GLU A 130 0.03 -9.09 11.76
C GLU A 130 -1.05 -8.91 10.69
N ILE A 131 -2.09 -8.15 11.02
CA ILE A 131 -3.17 -7.82 10.08
C ILE A 131 -3.38 -6.30 9.99
N PHE A 132 -3.94 -5.83 8.88
CA PHE A 132 -4.40 -4.45 8.74
C PHE A 132 -5.77 -4.42 8.06
N GLN A 133 -6.69 -3.60 8.56
CA GLN A 133 -8.05 -3.47 8.04
C GLN A 133 -8.41 -1.99 7.87
N CYS A 134 -9.02 -1.64 6.74
CA CYS A 134 -9.55 -0.30 6.50
C CYS A 134 -10.67 -0.32 5.45
N TYR A 135 -11.31 0.83 5.25
CA TYR A 135 -12.31 1.02 4.21
C TYR A 135 -12.31 2.45 3.66
N TRP A 136 -12.96 2.69 2.53
CA TRP A 136 -13.17 4.00 1.94
C TRP A 136 -14.65 4.23 1.66
N ASP A 137 -15.11 5.44 1.97
CA ASP A 137 -16.45 5.90 1.62
C ASP A 137 -16.44 6.50 0.21
N LEU A 138 -17.18 5.89 -0.72
CA LEU A 138 -17.26 6.37 -2.11
C LEU A 138 -18.46 7.28 -2.39
N ASN A 139 -19.36 7.45 -1.42
CA ASN A 139 -20.57 8.27 -1.57
C ASN A 139 -20.29 9.77 -1.54
N ARG A 140 -19.05 10.20 -1.31
CA ARG A 140 -18.65 11.60 -1.44
C ARG A 140 -18.37 11.94 -2.90
N THR A 141 -19.40 11.94 -3.73
CA THR A 141 -19.46 12.87 -4.85
C THR A 141 -20.36 14.02 -4.42
N ASP A 142 -19.91 15.25 -4.58
CA ASP A 142 -20.53 16.50 -4.11
C ASP A 142 -21.86 16.85 -4.83
N ILE A 143 -22.78 15.90 -4.92
CA ILE A 143 -24.12 16.10 -5.45
C ILE A 143 -25.06 15.46 -4.43
N GLY A 144 -25.76 16.31 -3.68
CA GLY A 144 -26.67 15.95 -2.59
C GLY A 144 -27.81 15.02 -3.02
N VAL A 145 -27.50 13.74 -3.19
CA VAL A 145 -28.46 12.66 -3.20
C VAL A 145 -28.57 12.21 -1.76
N GLU A 146 -29.66 12.59 -1.11
CA GLU A 146 -30.04 12.08 0.21
C GLU A 146 -30.23 10.55 0.10
N GLU A 147 -29.31 9.78 0.67
CA GLU A 147 -29.42 8.32 0.74
C GLU A 147 -30.58 7.95 1.67
N THR A 148 -31.69 7.55 1.05
CA THR A 148 -32.93 7.12 1.71
C THR A 148 -32.99 5.59 1.92
N GLU A 149 -31.97 4.84 1.50
CA GLU A 149 -31.91 3.39 1.65
C GLU A 149 -31.04 2.98 2.85
N GLN A 150 -31.62 2.22 3.78
CA GLN A 150 -30.89 1.56 4.85
C GLN A 150 -29.84 0.63 4.27
N GLN A 151 -28.58 1.06 4.25
CA GLN A 151 -27.47 0.24 3.77
C GLN A 151 -27.25 -0.93 4.73
N SER A 152 -27.52 -2.15 4.27
CA SER A 152 -27.23 -3.36 5.04
C SER A 152 -25.72 -3.56 5.18
N LEU A 153 -25.28 -3.93 6.38
CA LEU A 153 -23.90 -4.37 6.63
C LEU A 153 -23.61 -5.66 5.86
N ILE A 154 -22.40 -5.77 5.33
CA ILE A 154 -21.90 -7.00 4.69
C ILE A 154 -21.14 -7.82 5.73
N ALA A 155 -21.88 -8.50 6.59
CA ALA A 155 -21.33 -9.22 7.76
C ALA A 155 -20.39 -10.38 7.41
N ASP A 156 -20.47 -10.91 6.18
CA ASP A 156 -19.59 -11.97 5.67
C ASP A 156 -18.39 -11.44 4.86
N GLY A 157 -18.27 -10.12 4.72
CA GLY A 157 -17.18 -9.44 4.04
C GLY A 157 -15.87 -9.38 4.86
N PRO A 158 -14.79 -8.86 4.28
CA PRO A 158 -13.48 -8.77 4.95
C PRO A 158 -13.47 -7.78 6.11
N VAL A 159 -14.34 -6.77 6.08
CA VAL A 159 -14.54 -5.80 7.16
C VAL A 159 -16.03 -5.85 7.55
N PRO A 160 -16.44 -6.72 8.49
CA PRO A 160 -17.86 -7.05 8.73
C PRO A 160 -18.77 -5.89 9.16
N TRP A 161 -18.17 -4.77 9.57
CA TRP A 161 -18.86 -3.55 9.98
C TRP A 161 -18.99 -2.51 8.86
N CYS A 162 -18.69 -2.89 7.60
CA CYS A 162 -18.83 -2.03 6.43
C CYS A 162 -20.08 -2.34 5.61
N HIS A 163 -20.51 -1.34 4.84
CA HIS A 163 -21.65 -1.40 3.93
C HIS A 163 -21.22 -1.77 2.50
N GLY A 164 -22.17 -2.19 1.67
CA GLY A 164 -21.88 -2.68 0.31
C GLY A 164 -21.36 -1.64 -0.69
N ASN A 165 -21.48 -0.34 -0.39
CA ASN A 165 -20.97 0.76 -1.22
C ASN A 165 -19.59 1.30 -0.78
N GLN A 166 -18.99 0.67 0.22
CA GLN A 166 -17.64 0.99 0.66
C GLN A 166 -16.67 0.05 -0.04
N LEU A 167 -15.49 0.58 -0.39
CA LEU A 167 -14.35 -0.27 -0.70
C LEU A 167 -13.73 -0.72 0.62
N THR A 168 -13.59 -2.02 0.83
CA THR A 168 -12.98 -2.60 2.03
C THR A 168 -11.61 -3.17 1.68
N PHE A 169 -10.68 -3.19 2.64
CA PHE A 169 -9.34 -3.74 2.49
C PHE A 169 -8.91 -4.48 3.73
N ILE A 170 -8.27 -5.63 3.54
CA ILE A 170 -7.63 -6.42 4.59
C ILE A 170 -6.28 -6.96 4.13
N ALA A 171 -5.32 -7.03 5.03
CA ALA A 171 -4.01 -7.61 4.77
C ALA A 171 -3.55 -8.49 5.94
N GLU A 172 -2.73 -9.49 5.64
CA GLU A 172 -2.07 -10.37 6.61
C GLU A 172 -0.59 -10.59 6.24
N GLN A 173 0.28 -10.61 7.24
CA GLN A 173 1.64 -11.13 7.07
C GLN A 173 1.63 -12.66 7.18
N VAL A 174 1.50 -13.31 6.02
CA VAL A 174 1.34 -14.77 5.91
C VAL A 174 2.64 -15.55 6.10
N SER A 175 3.79 -14.92 5.90
CA SER A 175 5.11 -15.52 6.17
C SER A 175 6.14 -14.46 6.60
N HIS A 176 7.09 -14.83 7.46
CA HIS A 176 8.19 -13.95 7.89
C HIS A 176 9.54 -14.31 7.27
N HIS A 177 9.76 -15.59 6.93
CA HIS A 177 11.00 -16.08 6.31
C HIS A 177 10.67 -17.06 5.19
N PRO A 178 10.57 -16.61 3.93
CA PRO A 178 10.69 -15.21 3.45
C PRO A 178 9.50 -14.31 3.87
N PRO A 179 9.67 -12.97 3.90
CA PRO A 179 8.60 -12.06 4.30
C PRO A 179 7.57 -11.91 3.18
N ILE A 180 6.42 -12.58 3.32
CA ILE A 180 5.30 -12.53 2.38
C ILE A 180 4.12 -11.82 3.07
N SER A 181 3.58 -10.80 2.41
CA SER A 181 2.33 -10.14 2.79
C SER A 181 1.27 -10.50 1.74
N ALA A 182 0.08 -10.89 2.18
CA ALA A 182 -1.09 -11.08 1.34
C ALA A 182 -2.15 -10.03 1.69
N PHE A 183 -2.88 -9.53 0.69
CA PHE A 183 -3.90 -8.53 0.89
C PHE A 183 -5.05 -8.66 -0.10
N TYR A 184 -6.22 -8.20 0.32
CA TYR A 184 -7.47 -8.33 -0.38
C TYR A 184 -8.29 -7.04 -0.24
N ALA A 185 -8.88 -6.58 -1.33
CA ALA A 185 -9.82 -5.48 -1.33
C ALA A 185 -11.07 -5.84 -2.12
N GLU A 186 -12.22 -5.32 -1.74
CA GLU A 186 -13.45 -5.54 -2.49
C GLU A 186 -14.44 -4.41 -2.33
N HIS A 187 -15.28 -4.26 -3.35
CA HIS A 187 -16.46 -3.43 -3.29
C HIS A 187 -17.68 -4.27 -3.68
N TYR A 188 -18.54 -4.55 -2.70
CA TYR A 188 -19.63 -5.52 -2.83
C TYR A 188 -20.63 -5.13 -3.93
N ASN A 189 -21.17 -3.91 -3.91
CA ASN A 189 -22.20 -3.47 -4.87
C ASN A 189 -21.68 -3.31 -6.31
N LYS A 190 -20.40 -2.95 -6.48
CA LYS A 190 -19.71 -2.83 -7.77
C LYS A 190 -19.16 -4.17 -8.27
N ARG A 191 -19.27 -5.22 -7.45
CA ARG A 191 -18.95 -6.61 -7.80
C ARG A 191 -17.54 -6.74 -8.39
N ILE A 192 -16.60 -6.08 -7.72
CA ILE A 192 -15.18 -6.05 -8.08
C ILE A 192 -14.32 -6.36 -6.85
N SER A 193 -13.25 -7.12 -7.03
CA SER A 193 -12.28 -7.38 -5.98
C SER A 193 -10.84 -7.38 -6.48
N PHE A 194 -9.90 -7.24 -5.55
CA PHE A 194 -8.47 -7.31 -5.78
C PHE A 194 -7.85 -8.26 -4.77
N ASN A 195 -7.17 -9.30 -5.24
CA ASN A 195 -6.39 -10.20 -4.40
C ASN A 195 -4.91 -10.12 -4.78
N ALA A 196 -4.01 -10.01 -3.81
CA ALA A 196 -2.59 -9.99 -4.10
C ALA A 196 -1.74 -10.58 -3.00
N HIS A 197 -0.53 -10.99 -3.39
CA HIS A 197 0.53 -11.28 -2.45
C HIS A 197 1.85 -10.76 -2.98
N VAL A 198 2.70 -10.31 -2.06
CA VAL A 198 4.00 -9.74 -2.39
C VAL A 198 5.01 -10.21 -1.36
N TRP A 199 6.15 -10.69 -1.83
CA TRP A 199 7.37 -10.77 -1.01
C TRP A 199 8.46 -9.90 -1.60
N THR A 200 9.42 -9.52 -0.76
CA THR A 200 10.47 -8.58 -1.16
C THR A 200 11.85 -9.21 -1.03
N LYS A 201 12.68 -8.99 -2.05
CA LYS A 201 14.11 -9.35 -2.00
C LYS A 201 14.94 -8.08 -2.08
N SER A 202 15.60 -7.76 -0.97
CA SER A 202 16.40 -6.55 -0.84
C SER A 202 17.88 -6.82 -1.12
N LYS A 203 18.54 -5.93 -1.86
CA LYS A 203 19.98 -5.99 -2.18
C LYS A 203 20.64 -4.65 -1.93
N PHE A 204 21.78 -4.67 -1.26
CA PHE A 204 22.65 -3.49 -1.16
C PHE A 204 23.42 -3.25 -2.47
N LEU A 205 23.33 -2.06 -3.03
CA LEU A 205 23.92 -1.67 -4.32
C LEU A 205 24.98 -0.54 -4.15
N GLY A 206 25.59 -0.43 -2.96
CA GLY A 206 26.56 0.62 -2.65
C GLY A 206 25.87 1.92 -2.23
N LEU A 207 25.60 2.82 -3.18
CA LEU A 207 24.90 4.10 -2.91
C LEU A 207 23.38 3.99 -3.00
N SER A 208 22.87 2.76 -3.15
CA SER A 208 21.45 2.48 -3.30
C SER A 208 21.09 1.15 -2.66
N ILE A 209 19.80 0.99 -2.37
CA ILE A 209 19.19 -0.28 -1.97
C ILE A 209 18.17 -0.64 -3.04
N GLY A 210 18.30 -1.81 -3.64
CA GLY A 210 17.29 -2.36 -4.55
C GLY A 210 16.35 -3.28 -3.80
N VAL A 211 15.05 -3.14 -4.04
CA VAL A 211 13.97 -3.95 -3.47
C VAL A 211 13.18 -4.54 -4.63
N HIS A 212 13.37 -5.84 -4.85
CA HIS A 212 12.60 -6.58 -5.85
C HIS A 212 11.28 -7.02 -5.25
N ASN A 213 10.18 -6.54 -5.84
CA ASN A 213 8.84 -6.97 -5.49
C ASN A 213 8.49 -8.16 -6.38
N ILE A 214 8.21 -9.31 -5.77
CA ILE A 214 7.85 -10.53 -6.48
C ILE A 214 6.50 -10.99 -5.93
N GLY A 215 5.64 -11.47 -6.82
CA GLY A 215 4.25 -11.78 -6.57
C GLY A 215 3.36 -11.17 -7.65
N CYS A 216 2.05 -11.32 -7.49
CA CYS A 216 1.07 -10.79 -8.41
C CYS A 216 -0.16 -10.26 -7.67
N GLY A 217 -0.96 -9.46 -8.37
CA GLY A 217 -2.31 -9.11 -8.01
C GLY A 217 -3.30 -9.57 -9.07
N ILE A 218 -4.52 -9.86 -8.66
CA ILE A 218 -5.63 -10.30 -9.50
C ILE A 218 -6.78 -9.35 -9.24
N ILE A 219 -7.16 -8.56 -10.24
CA ILE A 219 -8.41 -7.80 -10.24
C ILE A 219 -9.49 -8.70 -10.83
N ASP A 220 -10.53 -9.01 -10.07
CA ASP A 220 -11.67 -9.81 -10.50
C ASP A 220 -12.89 -8.90 -10.73
N VAL A 221 -13.33 -8.80 -11.99
CA VAL A 221 -14.49 -8.02 -12.43
C VAL A 221 -15.63 -9.00 -12.69
N ILE A 222 -16.41 -9.27 -11.65
CA ILE A 222 -17.26 -10.46 -11.55
C ILE A 222 -18.37 -10.46 -12.60
N ASP A 223 -19.00 -9.30 -12.86
CA ASP A 223 -20.10 -9.18 -13.82
C ASP A 223 -19.66 -9.39 -15.27
N HIS A 224 -18.39 -9.13 -15.56
CA HIS A 224 -17.80 -9.40 -16.86
C HIS A 224 -17.13 -10.78 -16.91
N ASN A 225 -17.04 -11.49 -15.77
CA ASN A 225 -16.26 -12.72 -15.62
C ASN A 225 -14.86 -12.55 -16.20
N GLU A 226 -14.19 -11.45 -15.83
CA GLU A 226 -12.86 -11.05 -16.31
C GLU A 226 -11.89 -10.94 -15.14
N GLN A 227 -10.70 -11.51 -15.32
CA GLN A 227 -9.61 -11.40 -14.37
C GLN A 227 -8.41 -10.71 -15.02
N TYR A 228 -7.84 -9.73 -14.32
CA TYR A 228 -6.62 -9.03 -14.74
C TYR A 228 -5.49 -9.37 -13.79
N VAL A 229 -4.48 -10.06 -14.30
CA VAL A 229 -3.26 -10.41 -13.54
C VAL A 229 -2.24 -9.29 -13.72
N VAL A 230 -1.82 -8.69 -12.61
CA VAL A 230 -0.88 -7.57 -12.56
C VAL A 230 0.38 -7.95 -11.78
N THR A 231 1.54 -7.50 -12.24
CA THR A 231 2.82 -7.60 -11.49
C THR A 231 3.15 -6.27 -10.80
N PHE A 232 4.30 -6.16 -10.12
CA PHE A 232 4.70 -4.97 -9.37
C PHE A 232 6.07 -4.43 -9.83
N PRO A 233 6.28 -3.10 -9.86
CA PRO A 233 7.60 -2.53 -10.16
C PRO A 233 8.55 -2.79 -9.01
N ASN A 234 9.86 -2.76 -9.28
CA ASN A 234 10.88 -2.78 -8.23
C ASN A 234 11.01 -1.40 -7.59
N GLY A 235 11.40 -1.36 -6.31
CA GLY A 235 11.73 -0.14 -5.59
C GLY A 235 13.24 0.04 -5.44
N TYR A 236 13.71 1.28 -5.49
CA TYR A 236 15.11 1.62 -5.24
C TYR A 236 15.18 2.79 -4.25
N GLY A 237 15.80 2.57 -3.10
CA GLY A 237 16.22 3.65 -2.20
C GLY A 237 17.55 4.20 -2.69
N ARG A 238 17.54 5.40 -3.25
CA ARG A 238 18.73 6.09 -3.78
C ARG A 238 19.32 7.02 -2.74
N SER A 239 20.60 7.38 -2.89
CA SER A 239 21.25 8.42 -2.07
C SER A 239 21.21 8.15 -0.56
N ILE A 240 21.39 6.88 -0.16
CA ILE A 240 21.29 6.43 1.24
C ILE A 240 22.35 7.04 2.19
N LEU A 241 23.40 7.66 1.65
CA LEU A 241 24.43 8.38 2.40
C LEU A 241 24.14 9.87 2.58
N THR A 242 23.13 10.41 1.89
CA THR A 242 22.75 11.82 1.96
C THR A 242 21.27 11.94 2.28
N VAL A 243 20.47 12.51 1.38
CA VAL A 243 19.01 12.57 1.51
C VAL A 243 18.43 11.46 0.64
N PRO A 244 17.93 10.38 1.24
CA PRO A 244 17.47 9.23 0.49
C PRO A 244 16.15 9.55 -0.21
N TRP A 245 15.95 9.02 -1.41
CA TRP A 245 14.72 9.17 -2.18
C TRP A 245 14.35 7.85 -2.87
N ILE A 246 13.06 7.58 -3.03
CA ILE A 246 12.60 6.34 -3.68
C ILE A 246 12.54 6.54 -5.20
N GLU A 247 12.89 5.51 -5.93
CA GLU A 247 12.72 5.38 -7.37
C GLU A 247 11.99 4.06 -7.67
N LEU A 248 11.06 4.07 -8.62
CA LEU A 248 10.45 2.84 -9.12
C LEU A 248 11.15 2.44 -10.41
N GLY A 249 11.30 1.14 -10.64
CA GLY A 249 12.00 0.64 -11.82
C GLY A 249 11.61 -0.77 -12.28
N GLY A 250 11.75 -0.99 -13.59
CA GLY A 250 11.55 -2.27 -14.23
C GLY A 250 10.15 -2.44 -14.84
N THR A 251 9.96 -3.60 -15.45
CA THR A 251 8.79 -3.93 -16.24
C THR A 251 7.65 -4.48 -15.39
N VAL A 252 6.45 -3.99 -15.65
CA VAL A 252 5.17 -4.48 -15.14
C VAL A 252 4.33 -4.97 -16.30
N THR A 253 3.58 -6.05 -16.08
CA THR A 253 2.62 -6.58 -17.04
C THR A 253 1.23 -6.63 -16.42
N ILE A 254 0.23 -6.28 -17.21
CA ILE A 254 -1.19 -6.40 -16.87
C ILE A 254 -1.84 -7.21 -17.99
N ASN A 255 -2.37 -8.39 -17.69
CA ASN A 255 -2.93 -9.29 -18.71
C ASN A 255 -4.32 -9.75 -18.30
N CYS A 256 -5.25 -9.80 -19.26
CA CYS A 256 -6.53 -10.47 -19.10
C CYS A 256 -6.59 -11.64 -20.09
N GLU A 257 -6.55 -12.88 -19.58
CA GLU A 257 -6.50 -14.07 -20.42
C GLU A 257 -7.77 -14.23 -21.27
N LYS A 258 -8.93 -13.99 -20.66
CA LYS A 258 -10.23 -14.14 -21.32
C LYS A 258 -10.38 -13.22 -22.53
N THR A 259 -10.02 -11.95 -22.39
CA THR A 259 -10.20 -10.95 -23.45
C THR A 259 -8.99 -10.90 -24.38
N GLY A 260 -7.83 -11.40 -23.96
CA GLY A 260 -6.58 -11.34 -24.72
C GLY A 260 -5.90 -9.98 -24.69
N TYR A 261 -6.43 -9.00 -23.96
CA TYR A 261 -5.79 -7.70 -23.79
C TYR A 261 -4.56 -7.79 -22.89
N LYS A 262 -3.55 -6.99 -23.23
CA LYS A 262 -2.28 -6.93 -22.51
C LYS A 262 -1.76 -5.50 -22.43
N ALA A 263 -1.21 -5.11 -21.29
CA ALA A 263 -0.40 -3.92 -21.15
C ALA A 263 0.99 -4.25 -20.62
N VAL A 264 2.00 -3.54 -21.15
CA VAL A 264 3.38 -3.57 -20.68
C VAL A 264 3.76 -2.17 -20.24
N LEU A 265 4.10 -2.01 -18.97
CA LEU A 265 4.49 -0.73 -18.37
C LEU A 265 5.96 -0.82 -17.95
N GLU A 266 6.76 0.17 -18.31
CA GLU A 266 8.16 0.26 -17.94
C GLU A 266 8.37 1.47 -17.04
N PHE A 267 8.73 1.21 -15.78
CA PHE A 267 9.18 2.25 -14.86
C PHE A 267 10.66 2.51 -15.11
N LEU A 268 10.99 3.69 -15.61
CA LEU A 268 12.34 4.02 -16.02
C LEU A 268 13.13 4.60 -14.85
N THR A 269 14.21 3.91 -14.47
CA THR A 269 15.18 4.46 -13.51
C THR A 269 15.98 5.58 -14.16
N LYS A 270 16.36 6.59 -13.38
CA LYS A 270 17.14 7.74 -13.83
C LYS A 270 18.45 7.28 -14.47
N PRO A 271 18.74 7.67 -15.73
CA PRO A 271 20.02 7.41 -16.37
C PRO A 271 21.20 8.05 -15.63
N PHE A 272 22.40 7.50 -15.80
CA PHE A 272 23.62 8.06 -15.23
C PHE A 272 23.96 9.45 -15.76
N TYR A 273 23.63 9.75 -17.03
CA TYR A 273 23.91 11.02 -17.69
C TYR A 273 22.62 11.79 -17.99
N GLY A 274 22.32 12.81 -17.18
CA GLY A 274 21.14 13.65 -17.37
C GLY A 274 19.80 12.88 -17.27
N GLY A 275 18.71 13.57 -17.57
CA GLY A 275 17.37 12.96 -17.61
C GLY A 275 16.49 13.26 -16.39
N LYS A 276 15.18 13.10 -16.61
CA LYS A 276 14.14 13.29 -15.61
C LYS A 276 13.98 12.05 -14.74
N LYS A 277 13.61 12.25 -13.47
CA LYS A 277 13.24 11.18 -12.55
C LYS A 277 11.83 10.68 -12.89
N HIS A 278 11.49 9.49 -12.37
CA HIS A 278 10.12 9.01 -12.29
C HIS A 278 9.39 8.82 -13.63
N ARG A 279 10.16 8.65 -14.71
CA ARG A 279 9.60 8.46 -16.04
C ARG A 279 8.92 7.09 -16.15
N ILE A 280 7.85 7.04 -16.93
CA ILE A 280 7.19 5.80 -17.34
C ILE A 280 6.94 5.80 -18.84
N THR A 281 6.91 4.60 -19.39
CA THR A 281 6.36 4.32 -20.72
C THR A 281 5.40 3.14 -20.59
N GLY A 282 4.26 3.19 -21.26
CA GLY A 282 3.26 2.13 -21.23
C GLY A 282 2.74 1.85 -22.63
N GLU A 283 2.48 0.59 -22.92
CA GLU A 283 1.95 0.13 -24.19
C GLU A 283 0.79 -0.82 -23.92
N ILE A 284 -0.37 -0.54 -24.50
CA ILE A 284 -1.56 -1.41 -24.39
C ILE A 284 -1.89 -2.01 -25.75
N TYR A 285 -2.06 -3.32 -25.76
CA TYR A 285 -2.27 -4.17 -26.92
C TYR A 285 -3.68 -4.77 -26.88
N GLY A 286 -4.32 -4.80 -28.05
CA GLY A 286 -5.57 -5.53 -28.23
C GLY A 286 -5.31 -7.03 -28.40
N PRO A 287 -6.38 -7.83 -28.54
CA PRO A 287 -6.27 -9.27 -28.63
C PRO A 287 -5.48 -9.66 -29.89
N SER A 288 -4.35 -10.34 -29.71
CA SER A 288 -3.43 -10.76 -30.80
C SER A 288 -2.77 -9.63 -31.61
N ASP A 289 -2.88 -8.37 -31.17
CA ASP A 289 -2.26 -7.24 -31.86
C ASP A 289 -0.74 -7.23 -31.68
N LYS A 290 0.00 -6.97 -32.78
CA LYS A 290 1.46 -6.77 -32.74
C LYS A 290 1.87 -5.35 -32.40
N LYS A 291 0.96 -4.38 -32.55
CA LYS A 291 1.21 -2.96 -32.29
C LYS A 291 0.27 -2.47 -31.19
N PRO A 292 0.74 -1.61 -30.28
CA PRO A 292 -0.14 -1.08 -29.24
C PRO A 292 -1.17 -0.13 -29.83
N PHE A 293 -2.41 -0.21 -29.35
CA PHE A 293 -3.46 0.77 -29.69
C PHE A 293 -3.37 2.03 -28.83
N LEU A 294 -2.69 1.96 -27.68
CA LEU A 294 -2.46 3.08 -26.78
C LEU A 294 -1.01 3.07 -26.27
N ASN A 295 -0.35 4.21 -26.40
CA ASN A 295 0.97 4.46 -25.84
C ASN A 295 0.84 5.51 -24.75
N ILE A 296 1.42 5.27 -23.58
CA ILE A 296 1.40 6.17 -22.43
C ILE A 296 2.84 6.60 -22.15
N ASN A 297 3.07 7.89 -21.96
CA ASN A 297 4.39 8.42 -21.62
C ASN A 297 4.24 9.53 -20.58
N GLY A 298 5.18 9.63 -19.64
CA GLY A 298 5.19 10.74 -18.70
C GLY A 298 5.92 10.42 -17.41
N GLU A 299 5.42 10.97 -16.32
CA GLU A 299 5.98 10.83 -14.98
C GLU A 299 4.91 10.23 -14.04
N TRP A 300 5.19 9.09 -13.39
CA TRP A 300 4.17 8.39 -12.56
C TRP A 300 3.78 9.17 -11.30
N ASN A 301 4.53 10.20 -10.94
CA ASN A 301 4.23 11.14 -9.85
C ASN A 301 3.88 12.55 -10.37
N GLY A 302 3.56 12.68 -11.65
CA GLY A 302 3.33 13.96 -12.31
C GLY A 302 2.25 13.85 -13.39
N VAL A 303 2.58 14.23 -14.62
CA VAL A 303 1.66 14.18 -15.75
C VAL A 303 2.02 12.99 -16.65
N MET A 304 0.99 12.25 -17.07
CA MET A 304 1.08 11.19 -18.07
C MET A 304 0.18 11.55 -19.25
N GLU A 305 0.68 11.35 -20.46
CA GLU A 305 -0.01 11.57 -21.72
C GLU A 305 -0.24 10.25 -22.44
N ALA A 306 -1.40 10.11 -23.06
CA ALA A 306 -1.80 8.98 -23.88
C ALA A 306 -1.82 9.37 -25.35
N LYS A 307 -1.30 8.50 -26.22
CA LYS A 307 -1.35 8.61 -27.67
C LYS A 307 -1.98 7.36 -28.26
N TRP A 308 -3.13 7.55 -28.90
CA TRP A 308 -3.92 6.51 -29.54
C TRP A 308 -3.38 6.17 -30.95
N ALA A 309 -3.72 4.99 -31.45
CA ALA A 309 -3.31 4.54 -32.78
C ALA A 309 -3.85 5.40 -33.94
N ASP A 310 -4.95 6.12 -33.73
CA ASP A 310 -5.51 7.09 -34.70
C ASP A 310 -4.76 8.43 -34.72
N GLY A 311 -3.74 8.58 -33.86
CA GLY A 311 -2.94 9.80 -33.74
C GLY A 311 -3.45 10.80 -32.71
N LYS A 312 -4.62 10.58 -32.10
CA LYS A 312 -5.14 11.43 -31.03
C LYS A 312 -4.22 11.35 -29.81
N SER A 313 -3.85 12.51 -29.27
CA SER A 313 -3.13 12.63 -28.00
C SER A 313 -4.01 13.32 -26.96
N GLU A 314 -3.99 12.82 -25.73
CA GLU A 314 -4.70 13.42 -24.60
C GLU A 314 -3.96 13.20 -23.29
N GLN A 315 -4.33 13.96 -22.26
CA GLN A 315 -3.80 13.72 -20.91
C GLN A 315 -4.39 12.42 -20.37
N PHE A 316 -3.53 11.48 -20.00
CA PHE A 316 -3.93 10.20 -19.44
C PHE A 316 -4.26 10.32 -17.94
N ALA A 317 -3.39 11.02 -17.21
CA ALA A 317 -3.61 11.37 -15.80
C ALA A 317 -2.69 12.53 -15.41
N ASN A 318 -3.14 13.34 -14.45
CA ASN A 318 -2.32 14.36 -13.80
C ASN A 318 -2.41 14.20 -12.29
N ILE A 319 -1.38 13.57 -11.73
CA ILE A 319 -1.29 13.23 -10.31
C ILE A 319 -1.35 14.47 -9.42
N ASN A 320 -0.88 15.61 -9.90
CA ASN A 320 -0.90 16.87 -9.14
C ASN A 320 -2.31 17.39 -8.88
N ASN A 321 -3.30 16.93 -9.65
CA ASN A 321 -4.69 17.36 -9.56
C ASN A 321 -5.60 16.28 -8.93
N LEU A 322 -5.06 15.11 -8.59
CA LEU A 322 -5.85 14.04 -7.99
C LEU A 322 -5.92 14.23 -6.47
N GLU A 323 -7.13 14.32 -5.95
CA GLU A 323 -7.37 14.30 -4.51
C GLU A 323 -7.35 12.85 -4.00
N ILE A 324 -6.59 12.60 -2.93
CA ILE A 324 -6.53 11.28 -2.30
C ILE A 324 -7.77 11.08 -1.43
N ILE A 325 -8.53 10.01 -1.70
CA ILE A 325 -9.61 9.57 -0.81
C ILE A 325 -8.96 8.84 0.36
N ARG A 326 -9.13 9.38 1.56
CA ARG A 326 -8.51 8.82 2.77
C ARG A 326 -9.20 7.53 3.20
N LYS A 327 -8.39 6.56 3.61
CA LYS A 327 -8.88 5.33 4.26
C LYS A 327 -9.37 5.63 5.67
N ASN A 328 -10.48 5.03 6.04
CA ASN A 328 -10.97 4.98 7.40
C ASN A 328 -10.45 3.73 8.08
N VAL A 329 -9.86 3.90 9.27
CA VAL A 329 -9.37 2.80 10.10
C VAL A 329 -10.12 2.84 11.42
N ARG A 330 -10.49 1.67 11.94
CA ARG A 330 -11.16 1.57 13.24
C ARG A 330 -10.23 2.12 14.35
N PRO A 331 -10.76 2.83 15.36
CA PRO A 331 -9.95 3.35 16.46
C PRO A 331 -9.09 2.27 17.12
N ILE A 332 -7.85 2.61 17.49
CA ILE A 332 -6.86 1.66 18.03
C ILE A 332 -7.37 0.91 19.28
N GLU A 333 -8.21 1.55 20.09
CA GLU A 333 -8.84 0.92 21.27
C GLU A 333 -9.77 -0.25 20.91
N ASN A 334 -10.35 -0.23 19.71
CA ASN A 334 -11.29 -1.24 19.21
C ASN A 334 -10.62 -2.25 18.25
N GLN A 335 -9.31 -2.14 18.04
CA GLN A 335 -8.53 -3.05 17.20
C GLN A 335 -8.09 -4.31 17.96
N GLU A 336 -7.88 -5.41 17.24
CA GLU A 336 -7.26 -6.63 17.77
C GLU A 336 -5.77 -6.40 18.12
N GLU A 337 -5.21 -7.23 19.01
CA GLU A 337 -3.81 -7.08 19.46
C GLU A 337 -2.76 -7.21 18.33
N ASN A 338 -3.09 -7.95 17.26
CA ASN A 338 -2.24 -8.14 16.10
C ASN A 338 -2.56 -7.18 14.93
N GLU A 339 -3.46 -6.20 15.11
CA GLU A 339 -3.68 -5.16 14.10
C GLU A 339 -2.53 -4.15 14.08
N SER A 340 -2.07 -3.78 12.88
CA SER A 340 -0.84 -3.00 12.68
C SER A 340 -0.77 -1.72 13.53
N ARG A 341 -1.83 -0.91 13.58
CA ARG A 341 -1.76 0.36 14.33
C ARG A 341 -1.69 0.11 15.83
N LYS A 342 -2.49 -0.81 16.38
CA LYS A 342 -2.42 -1.19 17.79
C LYS A 342 -1.09 -1.84 18.18
N LEU A 343 -0.57 -2.70 17.32
CA LEU A 343 0.69 -3.43 17.51
C LEU A 343 1.90 -2.48 17.53
N TRP A 344 1.95 -1.54 16.58
CA TRP A 344 3.09 -0.62 16.42
C TRP A 344 2.95 0.71 17.17
N ARG A 345 1.87 0.90 17.95
CA ARG A 345 1.49 2.18 18.58
C ARG A 345 2.61 2.83 19.39
N GLU A 346 3.39 2.05 20.14
CA GLU A 346 4.49 2.56 20.98
C GLU A 346 5.70 3.00 20.14
N VAL A 347 5.97 2.29 19.04
CA VAL A 347 7.02 2.68 18.10
C VAL A 347 6.63 4.01 17.43
N THR A 348 5.38 4.11 16.99
CA THR A 348 4.80 5.32 16.40
C THR A 348 4.85 6.50 17.38
N ALA A 349 4.44 6.29 18.64
CA ALA A 349 4.50 7.31 19.68
C ALA A 349 5.94 7.80 19.93
N GLY A 350 6.90 6.88 20.06
CA GLY A 350 8.31 7.24 20.22
C GLY A 350 8.84 8.07 19.04
N LEU A 351 8.52 7.68 17.81
CA LEU A 351 8.92 8.43 16.62
C LEU A 351 8.27 9.82 16.55
N ARG A 352 6.97 9.91 16.84
CA ARG A 352 6.22 11.18 16.79
C ARG A 352 6.71 12.17 17.84
N LEU A 353 7.03 11.69 19.04
CA LEU A 353 7.54 12.49 20.14
C LEU A 353 9.06 12.74 20.04
N ASN A 354 9.69 12.38 18.92
CA ASN A 354 11.15 12.44 18.72
C ASN A 354 11.96 11.70 19.82
N ASN A 355 11.35 10.71 20.46
CA ASN A 355 11.99 9.85 21.45
C ASN A 355 12.47 8.55 20.78
N VAL A 356 13.61 8.65 20.10
CA VAL A 356 14.21 7.53 19.35
C VAL A 356 14.53 6.32 20.24
N SER A 357 14.90 6.56 21.51
CA SER A 357 15.17 5.51 22.48
C SER A 357 13.90 4.72 22.82
N HIS A 358 12.78 5.41 23.09
CA HIS A 358 11.49 4.76 23.32
C HIS A 358 11.06 3.92 22.11
N ALA A 359 11.12 4.50 20.91
CA ALA A 359 10.76 3.80 19.69
C ALA A 359 11.62 2.54 19.46
N SER A 360 12.93 2.64 19.71
CA SER A 360 13.87 1.53 19.53
C SER A 360 13.64 0.41 20.55
N ASN A 361 13.36 0.76 21.81
CA ASN A 361 13.04 -0.21 22.86
C ASN A 361 11.72 -0.94 22.57
N ALA A 362 10.67 -0.20 22.19
CA ALA A 362 9.38 -0.76 21.82
C ALA A 362 9.50 -1.71 20.62
N LYS A 363 10.23 -1.30 19.58
CA LYS A 363 10.51 -2.13 18.40
C LYS A 363 11.27 -3.41 18.79
N CYS A 364 12.31 -3.29 19.62
CA CYS A 364 13.10 -4.43 20.06
C CYS A 364 12.26 -5.43 20.86
N ALA A 365 11.41 -4.95 21.77
CA ALA A 365 10.52 -5.79 22.58
C ALA A 365 9.56 -6.61 21.71
N LEU A 366 8.96 -5.96 20.71
CA LEU A 366 8.05 -6.59 19.74
C LEU A 366 8.76 -7.66 18.89
N GLU A 367 9.93 -7.34 18.33
CA GLU A 367 10.71 -8.29 17.53
C GLU A 367 11.28 -9.45 18.37
N HIS A 368 11.58 -9.21 19.65
CA HIS A 368 12.02 -10.24 20.57
C HIS A 368 10.87 -11.19 20.93
N LYS A 369 9.69 -10.67 21.23
CA LYS A 369 8.47 -11.47 21.47
C LYS A 369 8.19 -12.39 20.27
N GLN A 370 8.22 -11.85 19.05
CA GLN A 370 8.03 -12.64 17.84
C GLN A 370 9.05 -13.78 17.69
N ARG A 371 10.34 -13.51 17.99
CA ARG A 371 11.40 -14.53 17.94
C ARG A 371 11.16 -15.65 18.94
N MET A 372 10.74 -15.31 20.16
CA MET A 372 10.42 -16.30 21.20
C MET A 372 9.22 -17.17 20.79
N GLU A 373 8.14 -16.57 20.29
CA GLU A 373 6.96 -17.30 19.82
C GLU A 373 7.26 -18.20 18.61
N ALA A 374 8.13 -17.77 17.71
CA ALA A 374 8.59 -18.59 16.59
C ALA A 374 9.45 -19.77 17.06
N GLN A 375 10.33 -19.56 18.04
CA GLN A 375 11.14 -20.63 18.64
C GLN A 375 10.25 -21.65 19.35
N GLN A 376 9.30 -21.20 20.17
CA GLN A 376 8.37 -22.08 20.87
C GLN A 376 7.55 -22.95 19.91
N ARG A 377 7.02 -22.36 18.83
CA ARG A 377 6.30 -23.13 17.79
C ARG A 377 7.19 -24.18 17.14
N LYS A 378 8.45 -23.84 16.85
CA LYS A 378 9.42 -24.78 16.28
C LYS A 378 9.75 -25.92 17.24
N GLU A 379 9.93 -25.63 18.53
CA GLU A 379 10.19 -26.64 19.57
C GLU A 379 9.01 -27.58 19.76
N LEU A 380 7.78 -27.09 19.64
CA LEU A 380 6.55 -27.87 19.73
C LEU A 380 6.16 -28.56 18.40
N GLY A 381 6.85 -28.27 17.29
CA GLY A 381 6.49 -28.78 15.96
C GLY A 381 5.15 -28.27 15.43
N ILE A 382 4.68 -27.12 15.91
CA ILE A 382 3.38 -26.53 15.52
C ILE A 382 3.61 -25.57 14.34
N PRO A 383 3.03 -25.81 13.15
CA PRO A 383 3.12 -24.90 12.02
C PRO A 383 2.36 -23.59 12.31
N TRP A 384 2.68 -22.54 11.57
CA TRP A 384 1.83 -21.34 11.57
C TRP A 384 0.61 -21.58 10.69
N GLU A 385 -0.57 -21.25 11.21
CA GLU A 385 -1.81 -21.22 10.45
C GLU A 385 -2.22 -19.76 10.23
N THR A 386 -2.35 -19.37 8.97
CA THR A 386 -2.85 -18.05 8.56
C THR A 386 -4.34 -17.94 8.81
N LYS A 387 -4.82 -16.75 9.16
CA LYS A 387 -6.22 -16.53 9.52
C LYS A 387 -7.11 -16.15 8.33
N LEU A 388 -6.55 -15.44 7.36
CA LEU A 388 -7.32 -14.74 6.33
C LEU A 388 -6.98 -15.20 4.90
N PHE A 389 -5.81 -15.81 4.72
CA PHE A 389 -5.35 -16.26 3.41
C PHE A 389 -4.93 -17.72 3.44
N GLN A 390 -5.03 -18.38 2.28
CA GLN A 390 -4.59 -19.76 2.06
C GLN A 390 -3.79 -19.85 0.76
N LEU A 391 -2.91 -20.85 0.65
CA LEU A 391 -2.24 -21.14 -0.61
C LEU A 391 -3.18 -21.90 -1.55
N ASP A 392 -3.23 -21.49 -2.81
CA ASP A 392 -3.88 -22.24 -3.89
C ASP A 392 -2.94 -23.29 -4.51
N ALA A 393 -3.41 -23.97 -5.56
CA ALA A 393 -2.65 -25.02 -6.25
C ALA A 393 -1.41 -24.50 -7.01
N ASP A 394 -1.36 -23.20 -7.28
CA ASP A 394 -0.30 -22.53 -8.02
C ASP A 394 0.64 -21.73 -7.09
N ASP A 395 0.62 -22.06 -5.78
CA ASP A 395 1.39 -21.40 -4.72
C ASP A 395 1.07 -19.89 -4.55
N ASN A 396 -0.11 -19.43 -4.97
CA ASN A 396 -0.56 -18.05 -4.73
C ASN A 396 -1.38 -17.97 -3.44
N TRP A 397 -1.17 -16.90 -2.66
CA TRP A 397 -2.00 -16.64 -1.49
C TRP A 397 -3.32 -15.99 -1.91
N THR A 398 -4.42 -16.66 -1.59
CA THR A 398 -5.78 -16.24 -1.90
C THR A 398 -6.58 -15.98 -0.63
N TYR A 399 -7.49 -15.03 -0.67
CA TYR A 399 -8.36 -14.71 0.47
C TYR A 399 -9.37 -15.85 0.66
N ILE A 400 -9.59 -16.28 1.90
CA ILE A 400 -10.41 -17.48 2.18
C ILE A 400 -11.91 -17.32 1.90
N LYS A 401 -12.40 -16.09 1.72
CA LYS A 401 -13.82 -15.77 1.50
C LYS A 401 -14.02 -14.76 0.36
N PRO A 402 -13.54 -15.06 -0.86
CA PRO A 402 -13.58 -14.10 -1.96
C PRO A 402 -15.01 -13.72 -2.34
N LEU A 403 -15.19 -12.48 -2.79
CA LEU A 403 -16.50 -11.92 -3.17
C LEU A 403 -17.26 -12.80 -4.17
N ALA A 404 -16.58 -13.35 -5.17
CA ALA A 404 -17.19 -14.22 -6.18
C ALA A 404 -17.90 -15.44 -5.56
N ASP A 405 -17.27 -16.10 -4.59
CA ASP A 405 -17.84 -17.26 -3.91
C ASP A 405 -19.07 -16.88 -3.10
N ARG A 406 -18.99 -15.77 -2.35
CA ARG A 406 -20.09 -15.27 -1.52
C ARG A 406 -21.32 -14.90 -2.36
N LEU A 407 -21.11 -14.22 -3.49
CA LEU A 407 -22.19 -13.87 -4.41
C LEU A 407 -22.82 -15.08 -5.11
N SER A 408 -22.02 -16.12 -5.40
CA SER A 408 -22.53 -17.36 -5.99
C SER A 408 -23.44 -18.14 -5.04
N ASN A 409 -23.11 -18.16 -3.74
CA ASN A 409 -23.88 -18.83 -2.71
C ASN A 409 -25.21 -18.13 -2.44
N THR A 410 -25.23 -16.79 -2.38
CA THR A 410 -26.47 -16.01 -2.27
C THR A 410 -27.42 -16.26 -3.44
N SER A 411 -26.88 -16.41 -4.66
CA SER A 411 -27.68 -16.71 -5.85
C SER A 411 -28.32 -18.10 -5.84
N ARG A 412 -27.76 -19.05 -5.08
CA ARG A 412 -28.30 -20.42 -4.92
C ARG A 412 -29.36 -20.52 -3.82
N VAL A 413 -29.33 -19.65 -2.82
CA VAL A 413 -30.30 -19.64 -1.71
C VAL A 413 -31.60 -18.93 -2.11
N ASN A 414 -31.53 -17.98 -3.06
CA ASN A 414 -32.68 -17.23 -3.58
C ASN A 414 -33.36 -17.88 -4.81
N ARG A 415 -32.93 -19.07 -5.22
CA ARG A 415 -33.59 -19.93 -6.23
C ARG A 415 -34.17 -21.15 -5.53
#